data_AF-A0A251W774-F1
#
_entry.id   AF-A0A251W774-F1
#
_cell.length_a   1.000
_cell.length_b   1.000
_cell.length_c   1.000
_cell.angle_alpha   90.00
_cell.angle_beta   90.00
_cell.angle_gamma   90.00
#
_symmetry.space_group_name_H-M   'P 1'
#
loop_
_entity.id
_entity.type
_entity.pdbx_description
1 polymer ?
#
loop_
_entity_poly.entity_id
_entity_poly.type
_entity_poly.pdbx_seq_one_letter_code
_entity_poly.pdbx_strand_id
1 'polypeptide(L)'
;MMERLMQKAMNPAEATSGTPTIMLGMNDFHHYAQTLEIGSMIALGLICIVIFSVSVRWLIKVRHRQRNFTNHVSHELRTPLTIVYGYLQSLLRRSPNLTLDQREALEIATAETQHTIEILQQLLDDLRGQSTHSQVR
;
A
#
# COMPACT_ATOMS: atom_id res chain seq x y z
N MET A 1 -58.27 29.18 58.04
CA MET A 1 -57.83 29.66 56.70
C MET A 1 -56.32 29.56 56.54
N MET A 2 -55.51 30.00 57.51
CA MET A 2 -54.05 29.81 57.52
C MET A 2 -53.57 28.34 57.50
N GLU A 3 -54.27 27.40 58.15
CA GLU A 3 -53.93 25.97 58.09
C GLU A 3 -54.00 25.39 56.67
N ARG A 4 -54.98 25.80 55.85
CA ARG A 4 -55.10 25.32 54.46
C ARG A 4 -53.97 25.83 53.57
N LEU A 5 -53.38 26.98 53.89
CA LEU A 5 -52.25 27.54 53.16
C LEU A 5 -50.93 26.86 53.55
N MET A 6 -50.74 26.50 54.83
CA MET A 6 -49.59 25.70 55.27
C MET A 6 -49.66 24.26 54.77
N GLN A 7 -50.86 23.66 54.71
CA GLN A 7 -51.05 22.30 54.25
C GLN A 7 -50.86 22.14 52.73
N LYS A 8 -51.05 23.22 51.96
CA LYS A 8 -50.73 23.26 50.53
C LYS A 8 -49.22 23.40 50.27
N ALA A 9 -48.52 24.20 51.07
CA ALA A 9 -47.07 24.35 50.97
C ALA A 9 -46.28 23.11 51.42
N MET A 10 -46.90 22.25 52.24
CA MET A 10 -46.31 21.02 52.79
C MET A 10 -46.84 19.75 52.11
N ASN A 11 -47.29 19.88 50.85
CA ASN A 11 -47.61 18.74 50.00
C ASN A 11 -46.41 18.43 49.09
N PRO A 12 -45.67 17.32 49.32
CA PRO A 12 -44.50 16.95 48.51
C PRO A 12 -44.87 16.61 47.05
N ALA A 13 -46.15 16.49 46.71
CA ALA A 13 -46.61 16.25 45.34
C ALA A 13 -46.63 17.51 44.45
N GLU A 14 -46.64 18.73 45.02
CA GLU A 14 -46.58 19.98 44.21
C GLU A 14 -45.13 20.47 44.03
N ALA A 15 -44.19 20.07 44.90
CA ALA A 15 -42.77 20.43 44.77
C ALA A 15 -42.05 19.75 43.58
N THR A 16 -42.63 18.68 43.03
CA THR A 16 -42.14 17.97 41.85
C THR A 16 -42.88 18.36 40.56
N SER A 17 -43.78 19.36 40.61
CA SER A 17 -44.48 19.86 39.42
C SER A 17 -43.63 20.79 38.53
N GLY A 18 -42.42 21.11 38.98
CA GLY A 18 -41.38 21.74 38.16
C GLY A 18 -40.81 20.75 37.14
N THR A 19 -41.46 20.72 35.98
CA THR A 19 -40.88 20.40 34.66
C THR A 19 -40.78 18.92 34.22
N PRO A 20 -41.93 18.26 33.97
CA PRO A 20 -41.93 17.10 33.06
C PRO A 20 -41.44 17.50 31.65
N THR A 21 -41.63 18.76 31.23
CA THR A 21 -41.20 19.25 29.90
C THR A 21 -39.68 19.38 29.75
N ILE A 22 -38.94 19.77 30.81
CA ILE A 22 -37.47 19.86 30.74
C ILE A 22 -36.87 18.45 30.79
N MET A 23 -37.42 17.54 31.62
CA MET A 23 -36.92 16.16 31.69
C MET A 23 -37.22 15.34 30.42
N LEU A 24 -38.40 15.53 29.80
CA LEU A 24 -38.76 14.91 28.52
C LEU A 24 -37.84 15.42 27.40
N GLY A 25 -37.59 16.74 27.35
CA GLY A 25 -36.66 17.33 26.39
C GLY A 25 -35.20 16.90 26.58
N MET A 26 -34.75 16.64 27.81
CA MET A 26 -33.41 16.12 28.10
C MET A 26 -33.23 14.67 27.64
N ASN A 27 -34.27 13.82 27.77
CA ASN A 27 -34.22 12.44 27.30
C ASN A 27 -34.22 12.35 25.77
N ASP A 28 -35.06 13.14 25.10
CA ASP A 28 -35.08 13.23 23.63
C ASP A 28 -33.78 13.81 23.07
N PHE A 29 -33.21 14.83 23.74
CA PHE A 29 -31.91 15.40 23.38
C PHE A 29 -30.78 14.38 23.50
N HIS A 30 -30.77 13.57 24.57
CA HIS A 30 -29.76 12.53 24.75
C HIS A 30 -29.88 11.44 23.68
N HIS A 31 -31.10 11.03 23.31
CA HIS A 31 -31.34 10.09 22.21
C HIS A 31 -30.91 10.64 20.85
N TYR A 32 -31.16 11.92 20.56
CA TYR A 32 -30.68 12.57 19.33
C TYR A 32 -29.16 12.67 19.27
N ALA A 33 -28.52 13.06 20.37
CA ALA A 33 -27.06 13.16 20.46
C ALA A 33 -26.39 11.79 20.24
N GLN A 34 -26.90 10.75 20.90
CA GLN A 34 -26.37 9.38 20.75
C GLN A 34 -26.56 8.82 19.34
N THR A 35 -27.70 9.10 18.70
CA THR A 35 -27.96 8.68 17.31
C THR A 35 -27.04 9.39 16.32
N LEU A 36 -26.73 10.68 16.56
CA LEU A 36 -25.79 11.46 15.75
C LEU A 36 -24.36 10.93 15.86
N GLU A 37 -23.91 10.58 17.08
CA GLU A 37 -22.59 10.00 17.29
C GLU A 37 -22.44 8.66 16.55
N ILE A 38 -23.41 7.76 16.70
CA ILE A 38 -23.41 6.46 16.02
C ILE A 38 -23.40 6.63 14.48
N GLY A 39 -24.21 7.55 13.96
CA GLY A 39 -24.25 7.86 12.53
C GLY A 39 -22.89 8.34 12.00
N SER A 40 -22.21 9.21 12.75
CA SER A 40 -20.88 9.71 12.40
C SER A 40 -19.82 8.60 12.40
N MET A 41 -19.84 7.69 13.38
CA MET A 41 -18.92 6.56 13.46
C MET A 41 -19.10 5.59 12.29
N ILE A 42 -20.34 5.30 11.92
CA ILE A 42 -20.65 4.44 10.77
C ILE A 42 -20.16 5.10 9.49
N ALA A 43 -20.45 6.40 9.30
CA ALA A 43 -20.02 7.14 8.12
C ALA A 43 -18.48 7.14 7.98
N LEU A 44 -17.76 7.44 9.06
CA LEU A 44 -16.29 7.38 9.08
C LEU A 44 -15.76 5.96 8.83
N GLY A 45 -16.39 4.95 9.42
CA GLY A 45 -16.05 3.55 9.19
C GLY A 45 -16.17 3.15 7.71
N LEU A 46 -17.27 3.52 7.06
CA LEU A 46 -17.48 3.27 5.63
C LEU A 46 -16.43 4.00 4.77
N ILE A 47 -16.14 5.27 5.09
CA ILE A 47 -15.10 6.05 4.40
C ILE A 47 -13.73 5.36 4.55
N CYS A 48 -13.36 4.94 5.76
CA CYS A 48 -12.12 4.21 6.02
C CYS A 48 -12.04 2.90 5.23
N ILE A 49 -13.13 2.12 5.19
CA ILE A 49 -13.19 0.86 4.43
C ILE A 49 -12.96 1.11 2.94
N VAL A 50 -13.59 2.14 2.37
CA VAL A 50 -13.43 2.49 0.95
C VAL A 50 -12.00 2.94 0.67
N ILE A 51 -11.44 3.84 1.50
CA ILE A 51 -10.06 4.31 1.36
C ILE A 51 -9.09 3.14 1.43
N PHE A 52 -9.24 2.25 2.43
CA PHE A 52 -8.41 1.07 2.58
C PHE A 52 -8.51 0.14 1.36
N SER A 53 -9.73 -0.12 0.87
CA SER A 53 -9.97 -0.96 -0.31
C SER A 53 -9.31 -0.40 -1.56
N VAL A 54 -9.39 0.93 -1.77
CA VAL A 54 -8.72 1.60 -2.90
C VAL A 54 -7.21 1.54 -2.75
N SER A 55 -6.68 1.77 -1.55
CA SER A 55 -5.25 1.77 -1.24
C SER A 55 -4.63 0.40 -1.50
N VAL A 56 -5.29 -0.67 -1.05
CA VAL A 56 -4.85 -2.06 -1.29
C VAL A 56 -4.88 -2.40 -2.79
N ARG A 57 -5.95 -2.02 -3.50
CA ARG A 57 -6.03 -2.23 -4.96
C ARG A 57 -4.92 -1.50 -5.71
N TRP A 58 -4.61 -0.27 -5.31
CA TRP A 58 -3.53 0.52 -5.91
C TRP A 58 -2.16 -0.14 -5.70
N LEU A 59 -1.89 -0.59 -4.48
CA LEU A 59 -0.63 -1.28 -4.13
C LEU A 59 -0.43 -2.55 -4.97
N ILE A 60 -1.49 -3.35 -5.13
CA ILE A 60 -1.44 -4.56 -5.96
C ILE A 60 -1.13 -4.21 -7.42
N LYS A 61 -1.75 -3.16 -7.96
CA LYS A 61 -1.55 -2.72 -9.34
C LYS A 61 -0.13 -2.22 -9.57
N VAL A 62 0.43 -1.43 -8.65
CA VAL A 62 1.82 -0.96 -8.71
C VAL A 62 2.79 -2.13 -8.65
N ARG A 63 2.59 -3.06 -7.71
CA ARG A 63 3.44 -4.26 -7.58
C ARG A 63 3.38 -5.15 -8.82
N HIS A 64 2.20 -5.32 -9.42
CA HIS A 64 2.05 -6.10 -10.65
C HIS A 64 2.76 -5.44 -11.83
N ARG A 65 2.65 -4.10 -11.99
CA ARG A 65 3.38 -3.35 -13.02
C ARG A 65 4.89 -3.47 -12.84
N GLN A 66 5.40 -3.32 -11.62
CA GLN A 66 6.83 -3.45 -11.34
C GLN A 66 7.35 -4.85 -11.72
N ARG A 67 6.64 -5.92 -11.30
CA ARG A 67 7.02 -7.29 -11.66
C ARG A 67 7.03 -7.52 -13.17
N ASN A 68 5.99 -7.06 -13.87
CA ASN A 68 5.89 -7.24 -15.31
C ASN A 68 6.99 -6.45 -16.04
N PHE A 69 7.27 -5.22 -15.61
CA PHE A 69 8.34 -4.39 -16.18
C PHE A 69 9.71 -5.04 -16.00
N THR A 70 10.07 -5.43 -14.76
CA THR A 70 11.36 -6.07 -14.48
C THR A 70 11.52 -7.37 -15.26
N ASN A 71 10.48 -8.21 -15.34
CA ASN A 71 10.52 -9.44 -16.13
C ASN A 71 10.67 -9.16 -17.63
N HIS A 72 9.92 -8.19 -18.16
CA HIS A 72 9.99 -7.82 -19.56
C HIS A 72 11.39 -7.32 -19.93
N VAL A 73 11.94 -6.39 -19.15
CA VAL A 73 13.29 -5.85 -19.33
C VAL A 73 14.35 -6.95 -19.20
N SER A 74 14.24 -7.88 -18.23
CA SER A 74 15.15 -9.02 -18.14
C SER A 74 15.17 -9.84 -19.44
N HIS A 75 14.01 -10.13 -20.01
CA HIS A 75 13.90 -10.97 -21.20
C HIS A 75 14.34 -10.25 -22.48
N GLU A 76 13.95 -8.98 -22.64
CA GLU A 76 14.32 -8.18 -23.80
C GLU A 76 15.80 -7.81 -23.83
N LEU A 77 16.47 -7.67 -22.67
CA LEU A 77 17.90 -7.39 -22.61
C LEU A 77 18.77 -8.65 -22.63
N ARG A 78 18.32 -9.76 -22.02
CA ARG A 78 19.07 -11.03 -22.05
C ARG A 78 19.28 -11.53 -23.47
N THR A 79 18.28 -11.41 -24.33
CA THR A 79 18.32 -11.90 -25.70
C THR A 79 19.43 -11.24 -26.55
N PRO A 80 19.48 -9.90 -26.71
CA PRO A 80 20.53 -9.23 -27.46
C PRO A 80 21.92 -9.41 -26.83
N LEU A 81 22.04 -9.37 -25.50
CA LEU A 81 23.32 -9.60 -24.82
C LEU A 81 23.85 -11.03 -25.03
N THR A 82 22.96 -12.03 -24.99
CA THR A 82 23.33 -13.43 -25.28
C THR A 82 23.80 -13.59 -26.72
N ILE A 83 23.16 -12.88 -27.67
CA ILE A 83 23.60 -12.87 -29.08
C ILE A 83 25.00 -12.26 -29.20
N VAL A 84 25.25 -11.10 -28.59
CA VAL A 84 26.58 -10.45 -28.60
C VAL A 84 27.65 -11.38 -28.01
N TYR A 85 27.38 -11.95 -26.84
CA TYR A 85 28.27 -12.92 -26.21
C TYR A 85 28.56 -14.13 -27.12
N GLY A 86 27.53 -14.69 -27.73
CA GLY A 86 27.66 -15.81 -28.68
C GLY A 86 28.48 -15.44 -29.93
N TYR A 87 28.32 -14.23 -30.46
CA TYR A 87 29.14 -13.73 -31.56
C TYR A 87 30.61 -13.59 -31.17
N LEU A 88 30.90 -12.99 -30.01
CA LEU A 88 32.27 -12.84 -29.50
C LEU A 88 32.94 -14.20 -29.29
N GLN A 89 32.25 -15.16 -28.66
CA GLN A 89 32.75 -16.53 -28.52
C GLN A 89 32.98 -17.22 -29.87
N SER A 90 32.09 -17.00 -30.84
CA SER A 90 32.21 -17.58 -32.19
C SER A 90 33.45 -17.05 -32.91
N LEU A 91 33.72 -15.74 -32.83
CA LEU A 91 34.90 -15.10 -33.41
C LEU A 91 36.18 -15.63 -32.76
N LEU A 92 36.21 -15.74 -31.43
CA LEU A 92 37.32 -16.33 -30.67
C LEU A 92 37.62 -17.78 -31.08
N ARG A 93 36.58 -18.56 -31.40
CA ARG A 93 36.73 -19.98 -31.76
C ARG A 93 37.03 -20.22 -33.24
N ARG A 94 36.55 -19.35 -34.13
CA ARG A 94 36.52 -19.59 -35.59
C ARG A 94 37.48 -18.72 -36.40
N SER A 95 38.13 -17.72 -35.80
CA SER A 95 39.13 -16.91 -36.51
C SER A 95 40.55 -17.44 -36.24
N PRO A 96 41.12 -18.26 -37.13
CA PRO A 96 42.49 -18.77 -36.98
C PRO A 96 43.58 -17.70 -37.17
N ASN A 97 43.23 -16.53 -37.70
CA ASN A 97 44.17 -15.47 -38.08
C ASN A 97 44.08 -14.21 -37.18
N LEU A 98 43.65 -14.36 -35.92
CA LEU A 98 43.67 -13.23 -34.97
C LEU A 98 45.11 -12.94 -34.54
N THR A 99 45.48 -11.66 -34.52
CA THR A 99 46.72 -11.24 -33.83
C THR A 99 46.58 -11.45 -32.32
N LEU A 100 47.70 -11.44 -31.60
CA LEU A 100 47.71 -11.58 -30.14
C LEU A 100 46.81 -10.51 -29.49
N ASP A 101 46.98 -9.25 -29.88
CA ASP A 101 46.21 -8.11 -29.39
C ASP A 101 44.71 -8.20 -29.70
N GLN A 102 44.35 -8.70 -30.89
CA GLN A 102 42.94 -8.90 -31.27
C GLN A 102 42.29 -10.00 -30.43
N ARG A 103 43.03 -11.07 -30.15
CA ARG A 103 42.56 -12.17 -29.31
C ARG A 103 42.33 -11.69 -27.87
N GLU A 104 43.29 -10.98 -27.30
CA GLU A 104 43.19 -10.38 -25.96
C GLU A 104 41.99 -9.43 -25.87
N ALA A 105 41.83 -8.53 -26.85
CA ALA A 105 40.68 -7.62 -26.89
C ALA A 105 39.33 -8.35 -26.96
N LEU A 106 39.24 -9.46 -27.71
CA LEU A 106 38.03 -10.29 -27.77
C LEU A 106 37.77 -11.04 -26.46
N GLU A 107 38.81 -11.53 -25.78
CA GLU A 107 38.68 -12.20 -24.48
C GLU A 107 38.15 -11.21 -23.42
N ILE A 108 38.71 -9.99 -23.38
CA ILE A 108 38.22 -8.90 -22.53
C ILE A 108 36.76 -8.57 -22.86
N ALA A 109 36.44 -8.34 -24.13
CA ALA A 109 35.07 -8.00 -24.53
C ALA A 109 34.06 -9.11 -24.17
N THR A 110 34.47 -10.38 -24.28
CA THR A 110 33.64 -11.53 -23.90
C THR A 110 33.41 -11.56 -22.39
N ALA A 111 34.46 -11.37 -21.60
CA ALA A 111 34.38 -11.32 -20.14
C ALA A 111 33.51 -10.16 -19.65
N GLU A 112 33.68 -8.96 -20.22
CA GLU A 112 32.87 -7.78 -19.86
C GLU A 112 31.40 -7.93 -20.25
N THR A 113 31.12 -8.55 -21.40
CA THR A 113 29.73 -8.84 -21.81
C THR A 113 29.06 -9.80 -20.82
N GLN A 114 29.78 -10.86 -20.41
CA GLN A 114 29.29 -11.81 -19.41
C GLN A 114 29.08 -11.14 -18.05
N HIS A 115 30.03 -10.35 -17.59
CA HIS A 115 29.93 -9.60 -16.33
C HIS A 115 28.75 -8.62 -16.34
N THR A 116 28.52 -7.93 -17.46
CA THR A 116 27.36 -7.03 -17.63
C THR A 116 26.03 -7.79 -17.54
N ILE A 117 25.94 -8.99 -18.12
CA ILE A 117 24.76 -9.86 -18.01
C ILE A 117 24.49 -10.24 -16.55
N GLU A 118 25.55 -10.54 -15.79
CA GLU A 118 25.46 -10.91 -14.37
C GLU A 118 25.00 -9.72 -13.50
N ILE A 119 25.61 -8.54 -13.68
CA ILE A 119 25.19 -7.31 -12.97
C ILE A 119 23.72 -7.00 -13.27
N LEU A 120 23.31 -7.08 -14.53
CA LEU A 120 21.92 -6.83 -14.92
C LEU A 120 20.97 -7.82 -14.24
N GLN A 121 21.33 -9.10 -14.18
CA GLN A 121 20.52 -10.12 -13.51
C GLN A 121 20.43 -9.84 -12.01
N GLN A 122 21.54 -9.54 -11.34
CA GLN A 122 21.57 -9.19 -9.92
C GLN A 122 20.70 -7.97 -9.60
N LEU A 123 20.79 -6.92 -10.43
CA LEU A 123 19.98 -5.71 -10.25
C LEU A 123 18.48 -6.01 -10.43
N LEU A 124 18.11 -6.76 -11.47
CA LEU A 124 16.71 -7.10 -11.72
C LEU A 124 16.16 -8.05 -10.63
N ASP A 125 16.99 -8.94 -10.09
CA ASP A 125 16.63 -9.82 -8.98
C ASP A 125 16.51 -9.07 -7.65
N ASP A 126 17.35 -8.07 -7.39
CA ASP A 126 17.20 -7.18 -6.22
C ASP A 126 15.91 -6.36 -6.30
N LEU A 127 15.59 -5.80 -7.47
CA LEU A 127 14.32 -5.10 -7.69
C LEU A 127 13.09 -6.01 -7.51
N ARG A 128 13.21 -7.32 -7.79
CA ARG A 128 12.19 -8.32 -7.45
C ARG A 128 12.16 -8.60 -5.94
N GLY A 129 13.31 -8.75 -5.30
CA GLY A 129 13.49 -9.06 -3.88
C GLY A 129 12.97 -7.96 -2.94
N GLN A 130 13.27 -6.68 -3.23
CA GLN A 130 12.75 -5.53 -2.49
C GLN A 130 11.21 -5.49 -2.48
N SER A 131 10.54 -6.01 -3.52
CA SER A 131 9.07 -6.14 -3.54
C SER A 131 8.51 -7.15 -2.54
N THR A 132 9.37 -7.98 -1.95
CA THR A 132 9.04 -9.08 -1.02
C THR A 132 9.41 -8.71 0.43
N HIS A 133 10.37 -7.81 0.64
CA HIS A 133 10.90 -7.52 1.98
C HIS A 133 10.13 -6.45 2.78
N SER A 134 9.23 -5.68 2.16
CA SER A 134 8.43 -4.62 2.82
C SER A 134 7.15 -5.09 3.52
N GLN A 135 7.05 -6.38 3.87
CA GLN A 135 5.86 -6.99 4.50
C GLN A 135 6.16 -7.68 5.84
N VAL A 136 7.38 -7.57 6.38
CA VAL A 136 7.72 -8.13 7.70
C VAL A 136 8.48 -7.09 8.51
N ARG A 137 7.76 -6.11 9.06
CA ARG A 137 8.11 -5.45 10.32
C ARG A 137 6.89 -4.81 10.95
#